data_AF-A0A6B2MNV5-F1
#
_entry.id   AF-A0A6B2MNV5-F1
#
_cell.length_a   1.000
_cell.length_b   1.000
_cell.length_c   1.000
_cell.angle_alpha   90.00
_cell.angle_beta   90.00
_cell.angle_gamma   90.00
#
_symmetry.space_group_name_H-M   'P 1'
#
loop_
_entity.id
_entity.type
_entity.pdbx_description
1 polymer ?
#
loop_
_entity_poly.entity_id
_entity_poly.type
_entity_poly.pdbx_seq_one_letter_code
_entity_poly.pdbx_strand_id
1 'polypeptide(L)'
;MASTTTDVLAVVGSIGGLASAVSDAASLLTGDWFSTLQEASYGGVPFGVFEIRNSTGRQQAVHTYPFRDEVWVEDLGQKPRAFEVIGFLLENDLKTRRGSVIDQRDALFFVCESPGNATLVHPTFGTVNDVACLSVEAIERLDLGPVFEIRLTLIVSGPRKFPTTQVSTADDSANNAANLKEKGLLDYAKDIAADIRNGAAVVQKAVSTVVSWYQLGVTAVNDVKRVIGAVSTLSGNFGRLFGGGNSGYSASNAKALPSTTAADLLAASAAGRAAVVSAGAVMQAAAANPSDSATFGSAIDAFVAAVAASANDPADAVRLVSGLVQYSPEDVVVPGQIGASMGAVQIATAALLRRYALAQLAVTLSGYQPSSQQDAAAVLSNALDLYDAEIDIAGDAGDDDTFVALRSLRRAVYADLTERGADLATLSTFSFNASLPSLVLAQRVYNDVTREPQLLQQIDPIHPAFCPVAFQALAK
;
A
#
# COMPACT_ATOMS: atom_id res chain seq x y z
N MET A 1 -75.91 -64.73 -26.79
CA MET A 1 -75.68 -65.99 -27.53
C MET A 1 -74.34 -65.82 -28.23
N ALA A 2 -73.29 -66.40 -27.66
CA ALA A 2 -72.59 -67.57 -28.20
C ALA A 2 -71.54 -67.12 -29.24
N SER A 3 -70.24 -67.27 -28.93
CA SER A 3 -69.39 -68.40 -29.42
C SER A 3 -68.72 -67.97 -30.74
N THR A 4 -67.44 -68.09 -31.06
CA THR A 4 -66.28 -68.94 -30.67
C THR A 4 -65.11 -68.41 -31.55
N THR A 5 -63.88 -68.15 -31.05
CA THR A 5 -62.66 -69.00 -31.20
C THR A 5 -62.51 -69.70 -32.57
N THR A 6 -61.38 -69.84 -33.26
CA THR A 6 -59.93 -69.54 -33.14
C THR A 6 -59.33 -70.09 -34.45
N ASP A 7 -58.26 -69.48 -35.01
CA ASP A 7 -57.06 -70.17 -35.52
C ASP A 7 -56.17 -69.14 -36.28
N VAL A 8 -55.01 -68.72 -35.78
CA VAL A 8 -53.73 -69.40 -35.53
C VAL A 8 -52.73 -69.19 -36.69
N LEU A 9 -51.74 -68.34 -36.37
CA LEU A 9 -50.32 -68.29 -36.79
C LEU A 9 -49.94 -68.08 -38.26
N ALA A 10 -49.34 -66.90 -38.53
CA ALA A 10 -47.97 -66.81 -39.03
C ALA A 10 -47.37 -65.41 -38.80
N VAL A 11 -46.34 -65.35 -37.94
CA VAL A 11 -45.44 -64.22 -37.73
C VAL A 11 -44.57 -64.04 -38.97
N VAL A 12 -44.60 -62.86 -39.61
CA VAL A 12 -43.55 -62.38 -40.51
C VAL A 12 -43.38 -60.87 -40.33
N GLY A 13 -42.27 -60.49 -39.67
CA GLY A 13 -41.46 -59.35 -40.15
C GLY A 13 -41.74 -57.94 -39.66
N SER A 14 -42.01 -57.69 -38.36
CA SER A 14 -41.96 -56.33 -37.77
C SER A 14 -40.54 -55.88 -37.36
N ILE A 15 -39.49 -56.40 -38.00
CA ILE A 15 -38.08 -56.17 -37.59
C ILE A 15 -37.50 -54.88 -38.19
N GLY A 16 -38.09 -54.34 -39.27
CA GLY A 16 -37.59 -53.11 -39.92
C GLY A 16 -37.84 -51.80 -39.14
N GLY A 17 -38.92 -51.73 -38.36
CA GLY A 17 -39.28 -50.52 -37.59
C GLY A 17 -38.60 -50.41 -36.22
N LEU A 18 -38.20 -51.55 -35.63
CA LEU A 18 -37.47 -51.56 -34.36
C LEU A 18 -35.97 -51.40 -34.57
N ALA A 19 -35.40 -51.88 -35.68
CA ALA A 19 -33.98 -51.68 -35.97
C ALA A 19 -33.62 -50.21 -36.24
N SER A 20 -34.51 -49.45 -36.91
CA SER A 20 -34.34 -48.00 -37.16
C SER A 20 -34.57 -47.17 -35.90
N ALA A 21 -35.61 -47.48 -35.11
CA ALA A 21 -35.83 -46.80 -33.83
C ALA A 21 -34.74 -47.10 -32.79
N VAL A 22 -34.12 -48.28 -32.83
CA VAL A 22 -33.01 -48.65 -31.91
C VAL A 22 -31.66 -48.13 -32.42
N SER A 23 -31.43 -47.99 -33.74
CA SER A 23 -30.24 -47.29 -34.25
C SER A 23 -30.30 -45.79 -34.00
N ASP A 24 -31.48 -45.17 -34.14
CA ASP A 24 -31.70 -43.76 -33.85
C ASP A 24 -31.65 -43.49 -32.33
N ALA A 25 -32.19 -44.39 -31.50
CA ALA A 25 -32.05 -44.31 -30.05
C ALA A 25 -30.61 -44.58 -29.57
N ALA A 26 -29.86 -45.47 -30.23
CA ALA A 26 -28.45 -45.69 -29.92
C ALA A 26 -27.58 -44.49 -30.32
N SER A 27 -27.85 -43.85 -31.47
CA SER A 27 -27.20 -42.59 -31.90
C SER A 27 -27.55 -41.40 -30.99
N LEU A 28 -28.77 -41.37 -30.43
CA LEU A 28 -29.18 -40.40 -29.40
C LEU A 28 -28.53 -40.67 -28.03
N LEU A 29 -28.15 -41.92 -27.73
CA LEU A 29 -27.51 -42.32 -26.47
C LEU A 29 -25.97 -42.29 -26.53
N THR A 30 -25.38 -42.43 -27.71
CA THR A 30 -23.96 -42.20 -27.98
C THR A 30 -23.86 -40.97 -28.88
N GLY A 31 -23.99 -39.78 -28.29
CA GLY A 31 -24.09 -38.51 -29.02
C GLY A 31 -23.11 -38.43 -30.17
N ASP A 32 -23.65 -38.43 -31.40
CA ASP A 32 -22.86 -38.27 -32.60
C ASP A 32 -22.09 -36.94 -32.49
N TRP A 33 -20.77 -36.96 -32.67
CA TRP A 33 -19.92 -35.79 -32.45
C TRP A 33 -20.43 -34.57 -33.22
N PHE A 34 -20.96 -34.79 -34.42
CA PHE A 34 -21.56 -33.75 -35.27
C PHE A 34 -22.82 -33.11 -34.68
N SER A 35 -23.59 -33.83 -33.86
CA SER A 35 -24.79 -33.31 -33.18
C SER A 35 -24.47 -32.36 -32.02
N THR A 36 -23.21 -32.35 -31.57
CA THR A 36 -22.72 -31.49 -30.48
C THR A 36 -22.05 -30.19 -30.95
N LEU A 37 -21.84 -30.04 -32.26
CA LEU A 37 -21.18 -28.88 -32.85
C LEU A 37 -22.13 -27.68 -32.90
N GLN A 38 -21.67 -26.55 -32.39
CA GLN A 38 -22.38 -25.28 -32.53
C GLN A 38 -22.17 -24.67 -33.93
N GLU A 39 -23.15 -23.90 -34.38
CA GLU A 39 -23.05 -23.11 -35.60
C GLU A 39 -21.98 -22.03 -35.42
N ALA A 40 -20.93 -22.07 -36.24
CA ALA A 40 -19.82 -21.14 -36.10
C ALA A 40 -20.28 -19.73 -36.50
N SER A 41 -19.97 -18.74 -35.67
CA SER A 41 -20.25 -17.35 -36.00
C SER A 41 -19.25 -16.38 -35.37
N TYR A 42 -19.02 -15.24 -36.02
CA TYR A 42 -18.20 -14.16 -35.48
C TYR A 42 -18.99 -12.86 -35.54
N GLY A 43 -19.15 -12.20 -34.39
CA GLY A 43 -19.96 -10.98 -34.27
C GLY A 43 -21.39 -11.10 -34.80
N GLY A 44 -21.96 -12.32 -34.75
CA GLY A 44 -23.32 -12.61 -35.23
C GLY A 44 -23.43 -12.97 -36.72
N VAL A 45 -22.32 -13.02 -37.47
CA VAL A 45 -22.27 -13.53 -38.84
C VAL A 45 -21.90 -15.02 -38.82
N PRO A 46 -22.81 -15.93 -39.20
CA PRO A 46 -22.52 -17.35 -39.21
C PRO A 46 -21.75 -17.75 -40.48
N PHE A 47 -20.96 -18.80 -40.38
CA PHE A 47 -20.19 -19.34 -41.51
C PHE A 47 -20.00 -20.86 -41.37
N GLY A 48 -19.81 -21.53 -42.50
CA GLY A 48 -19.39 -22.93 -42.55
C GLY A 48 -17.89 -23.05 -42.24
N VAL A 49 -17.48 -24.16 -41.64
CA VAL A 49 -16.09 -24.39 -41.22
C VAL A 49 -15.55 -25.63 -41.92
N PHE A 50 -14.38 -25.49 -42.56
CA PHE A 50 -13.59 -26.63 -43.03
C PHE A 50 -12.56 -27.06 -41.99
N GLU A 51 -11.85 -26.10 -41.41
CA GLU A 51 -10.77 -26.32 -40.44
C GLU A 51 -10.70 -25.16 -39.44
N ILE A 52 -10.43 -25.47 -38.17
CA ILE A 52 -10.03 -24.46 -37.18
C ILE A 52 -8.72 -24.89 -36.53
N ARG A 53 -7.72 -24.02 -36.61
CA ARG A 53 -6.45 -24.20 -35.90
C ARG A 53 -6.47 -23.38 -34.63
N ASN A 54 -6.11 -24.03 -33.54
CA ASN A 54 -6.07 -23.45 -32.21
C ASN A 54 -4.62 -23.34 -31.74
N SER A 55 -4.14 -22.12 -31.52
CA SER A 55 -2.81 -21.87 -30.96
C SER A 55 -2.94 -21.38 -29.52
N THR A 56 -2.41 -22.15 -28.58
CA THR A 56 -2.38 -21.84 -27.14
C THR A 56 -1.01 -22.19 -26.56
N GLY A 57 -0.62 -21.57 -25.45
CA GLY A 57 0.65 -21.86 -24.79
C GLY A 57 1.03 -20.78 -23.78
N ARG A 58 2.31 -20.78 -23.40
CA ARG A 58 2.94 -19.71 -22.62
C ARG A 58 3.87 -18.92 -23.52
N GLN A 59 3.93 -17.61 -23.31
CA GLN A 59 4.89 -16.76 -23.99
C GLN A 59 6.21 -16.87 -23.24
N GLN A 60 7.27 -17.25 -23.94
CA GLN A 60 8.58 -17.50 -23.34
C GLN A 60 9.64 -16.73 -24.11
N ALA A 61 10.52 -16.04 -23.40
CA ALA A 61 11.72 -15.44 -23.95
C ALA A 61 12.89 -16.41 -23.75
N VAL A 62 13.53 -16.79 -24.84
CA VAL A 62 14.63 -17.75 -24.85
C VAL A 62 15.94 -16.97 -24.94
N HIS A 63 16.69 -16.95 -23.85
CA HIS A 63 17.97 -16.24 -23.74
C HIS A 63 19.12 -17.21 -24.04
N THR A 64 19.77 -16.99 -25.18
CA THR A 64 20.96 -17.74 -25.61
C THR A 64 22.22 -16.92 -25.35
N TYR A 65 23.21 -17.50 -24.66
CA TYR A 65 24.49 -16.85 -24.39
C TYR A 65 25.62 -17.52 -25.19
N PRO A 66 26.54 -16.75 -25.81
CA PRO A 66 27.70 -17.33 -26.46
C PRO A 66 28.53 -18.22 -25.51
N PHE A 67 29.02 -19.36 -26.01
CA PHE A 67 29.82 -20.34 -25.26
C PHE A 67 29.11 -21.06 -24.11
N ARG A 68 27.78 -21.00 -24.05
CA ARG A 68 26.97 -21.83 -23.14
C ARG A 68 26.03 -22.72 -23.93
N ASP A 69 26.15 -24.03 -23.72
CA ASP A 69 25.30 -25.03 -24.41
C ASP A 69 23.88 -25.08 -23.81
N GLU A 70 23.72 -24.61 -22.57
CA GLU A 70 22.43 -24.50 -21.89
C GLU A 70 21.76 -23.15 -22.12
N VAL A 71 20.48 -23.18 -22.44
CA VAL A 71 19.65 -22.02 -22.73
C VAL A 71 18.79 -21.68 -21.50
N TRP A 72 18.63 -20.38 -21.21
CA TRP A 72 17.73 -19.92 -20.14
C TRP A 72 16.39 -19.46 -20.74
N VAL A 73 15.29 -20.03 -20.28
CA VAL A 73 13.94 -19.70 -20.74
C VAL A 73 13.21 -18.92 -19.65
N GLU A 74 12.87 -17.67 -19.95
CA GLU A 74 12.08 -16.79 -19.09
C GLU A 74 10.60 -16.86 -19.50
N ASP A 75 9.72 -17.08 -18.53
CA ASP A 75 8.28 -17.18 -18.74
C ASP A 75 7.63 -15.79 -18.66
N LEU A 76 7.16 -15.28 -19.80
CA LEU A 76 6.52 -13.97 -19.94
C LEU A 76 4.99 -14.02 -19.77
N GLY A 77 4.46 -15.16 -19.30
CA GLY A 77 3.04 -15.33 -19.02
C GLY A 77 2.29 -16.12 -20.07
N GLN A 78 0.96 -16.00 -20.07
CA GLN A 78 0.10 -16.77 -20.97
C GLN A 78 0.14 -16.21 -22.39
N LYS A 79 0.44 -17.06 -23.37
CA LYS A 79 0.34 -16.67 -24.79
C LYS A 79 -1.14 -16.45 -25.11
N PRO A 80 -1.52 -15.34 -25.76
CA PRO A 80 -2.90 -15.11 -26.14
C PRO A 80 -3.39 -16.26 -27.02
N ARG A 81 -4.58 -16.76 -26.71
CA ARG A 81 -5.20 -17.84 -27.49
C ARG A 81 -5.61 -17.27 -28.85
N ALA A 82 -5.10 -17.88 -29.91
CA ALA A 82 -5.40 -17.48 -31.29
C ALA A 82 -6.16 -18.60 -32.02
N PHE A 83 -7.09 -18.20 -32.87
CA PHE A 83 -7.91 -19.06 -33.70
C PHE A 83 -7.68 -18.69 -35.17
N GLU A 84 -7.28 -19.65 -35.98
CA GLU A 84 -7.29 -19.51 -37.45
C GLU A 84 -8.44 -20.36 -37.97
N VAL A 85 -9.46 -19.69 -38.50
CA VAL A 85 -10.69 -20.33 -39.00
C VAL A 85 -10.65 -20.31 -40.51
N ILE A 86 -10.71 -21.49 -41.14
CA ILE A 86 -10.82 -21.65 -42.59
C ILE A 86 -12.21 -22.24 -42.86
N GLY A 87 -13.00 -21.52 -43.64
CA GLY A 87 -14.42 -21.79 -43.79
C GLY A 87 -14.98 -21.33 -45.11
N PHE A 88 -16.31 -21.30 -45.20
CA PHE A 88 -17.02 -20.84 -46.38
C PHE A 88 -18.34 -20.14 -46.04
N LEU A 89 -18.76 -19.27 -46.94
CA LEU A 89 -20.08 -18.64 -46.97
C LEU A 89 -20.83 -19.21 -48.19
N LEU A 90 -22.10 -19.58 -48.00
CA LEU A 90 -22.96 -20.20 -49.02
C LEU A 90 -24.22 -19.37 -49.23
N GLU A 91 -24.71 -19.34 -50.48
CA GLU A 91 -26.00 -18.74 -50.80
C GLU A 91 -27.13 -19.69 -50.47
N ASN A 92 -28.21 -19.17 -49.87
CA ASN A 92 -29.42 -19.95 -49.55
C ASN A 92 -29.12 -21.25 -48.78
N ASP A 93 -28.20 -21.20 -47.82
CA ASP A 93 -27.86 -22.35 -47.00
C ASP A 93 -29.07 -22.83 -46.19
N LEU A 94 -29.37 -24.12 -46.31
CA LEU A 94 -30.50 -24.79 -45.65
C LEU A 94 -30.32 -24.88 -44.12
N LYS A 95 -29.08 -24.77 -43.61
CA LYS A 95 -28.79 -24.76 -42.16
C LYS A 95 -28.83 -23.36 -41.54
N THR A 96 -28.14 -22.37 -42.11
CA THR A 96 -28.10 -20.98 -41.58
C THR A 96 -29.29 -20.11 -42.00
N ARG A 97 -30.10 -20.52 -42.99
CA ARG A 97 -31.32 -19.83 -43.47
C ARG A 97 -31.15 -18.34 -43.83
N ARG A 98 -30.00 -17.93 -44.39
CA ARG A 98 -29.69 -16.53 -44.72
C ARG A 98 -29.71 -16.21 -46.23
N GLY A 99 -29.74 -14.91 -46.52
CA GLY A 99 -29.80 -14.31 -47.87
C GLY A 99 -28.47 -14.32 -48.64
N SER A 100 -28.28 -13.35 -49.53
CA SER A 100 -27.16 -13.28 -50.48
C SER A 100 -25.77 -13.45 -49.82
N VAL A 101 -24.88 -14.22 -50.45
CA VAL A 101 -23.49 -14.42 -49.97
C VAL A 101 -22.70 -13.12 -49.95
N ILE A 102 -23.04 -12.19 -50.85
CA ILE A 102 -22.40 -10.88 -50.95
C ILE A 102 -22.67 -10.07 -49.68
N ASP A 103 -23.92 -10.07 -49.20
CA ASP A 103 -24.29 -9.36 -47.97
C ASP A 103 -23.64 -10.00 -46.73
N GLN A 104 -23.48 -11.33 -46.74
CA GLN A 104 -22.79 -12.07 -45.66
C GLN A 104 -21.29 -11.74 -45.62
N ARG A 105 -20.63 -11.67 -46.78
CA ARG A 105 -19.23 -11.26 -46.91
C ARG A 105 -19.03 -9.83 -46.40
N ASP A 106 -19.87 -8.90 -46.86
CA ASP A 106 -19.75 -7.48 -46.51
C ASP A 106 -20.04 -7.26 -45.01
N ALA A 107 -20.98 -8.01 -44.42
CA ALA A 107 -21.21 -8.01 -42.97
C ALA A 107 -20.02 -8.56 -42.18
N LEU A 108 -19.36 -9.62 -42.68
CA LEU A 108 -18.18 -10.19 -42.02
C LEU A 108 -16.99 -9.22 -42.06
N PHE A 109 -16.76 -8.56 -43.20
CA PHE A 109 -15.76 -7.50 -43.30
C PHE A 109 -16.09 -6.33 -42.37
N PHE A 110 -17.35 -5.87 -42.34
CA PHE A 110 -17.76 -4.79 -41.45
C PHE A 110 -17.51 -5.11 -39.97
N VAL A 111 -17.79 -6.34 -39.52
CA VAL A 111 -17.52 -6.77 -38.14
C VAL A 111 -16.02 -6.78 -37.83
N CYS A 112 -15.19 -7.25 -38.76
CA CYS A 112 -13.73 -7.28 -38.57
C CYS A 112 -13.08 -5.89 -38.66
N GLU A 113 -13.62 -4.97 -39.46
CA GLU A 113 -13.13 -3.60 -39.60
C GLU A 113 -13.63 -2.65 -38.51
N SER A 114 -14.72 -3.01 -37.82
CA SER A 114 -15.27 -2.22 -36.74
C SER A 114 -14.32 -2.19 -35.53
N PRO A 115 -14.10 -1.02 -34.91
CA PRO A 115 -13.25 -0.93 -33.73
C PRO A 115 -13.91 -1.63 -32.54
N GLY A 116 -13.29 -2.71 -32.06
CA GLY A 116 -13.75 -3.41 -30.86
C GLY A 116 -13.47 -4.90 -30.89
N ASN A 117 -13.93 -5.58 -29.85
CA ASN A 117 -13.90 -7.03 -29.74
C ASN A 117 -15.31 -7.57 -30.01
N ALA A 118 -15.39 -8.71 -30.68
CA ALA A 118 -16.64 -9.40 -30.94
C ALA A 118 -16.63 -10.80 -30.35
N THR A 119 -17.81 -11.39 -30.21
CA THR A 119 -17.95 -12.77 -29.73
C THR A 119 -17.75 -13.75 -30.89
N LEU A 120 -16.93 -14.77 -30.65
CA LEU A 120 -16.74 -15.92 -31.52
C LEU A 120 -17.52 -17.11 -30.96
N VAL A 121 -18.46 -17.66 -31.71
CA VAL A 121 -19.04 -18.97 -31.42
C VAL A 121 -18.22 -20.00 -32.16
N HIS A 122 -17.44 -20.79 -31.42
CA HIS A 122 -16.61 -21.86 -31.98
C HIS A 122 -17.39 -23.20 -31.93
N PRO A 123 -17.39 -24.03 -32.99
CA PRO A 123 -18.13 -25.29 -33.04
C PRO A 123 -17.93 -26.23 -31.85
N THR A 124 -16.68 -26.41 -31.40
CA THR A 124 -16.33 -27.27 -30.25
C THR A 124 -16.17 -26.53 -28.91
N PHE A 125 -15.54 -25.35 -28.88
CA PHE A 125 -15.31 -24.58 -27.63
C PHE A 125 -16.52 -23.76 -27.17
N GLY A 126 -17.57 -23.68 -27.98
CA GLY A 126 -18.72 -22.83 -27.72
C GLY A 126 -18.40 -21.35 -27.81
N THR A 127 -19.12 -20.54 -27.02
CA THR A 127 -19.01 -19.07 -27.05
C THR A 127 -17.74 -18.55 -26.38
N VAL A 128 -16.88 -17.90 -27.14
CA VAL A 128 -15.67 -17.20 -26.70
C VAL A 128 -15.90 -15.69 -26.84
N ASN A 129 -15.89 -14.98 -25.71
CA ASN A 129 -16.06 -13.53 -25.68
C ASN A 129 -14.72 -12.81 -25.91
N ASP A 130 -14.80 -11.51 -26.20
CA ASP A 130 -13.66 -10.59 -26.30
C ASP A 130 -12.61 -10.98 -27.36
N VAL A 131 -13.06 -11.42 -28.54
CA VAL A 131 -12.18 -11.85 -29.64
C VAL A 131 -11.98 -10.72 -30.65
N ALA A 132 -10.71 -10.33 -30.88
CA ALA A 132 -10.33 -9.36 -31.89
C ALA A 132 -10.02 -10.04 -33.23
N CYS A 133 -10.48 -9.45 -34.33
CA CYS A 133 -10.15 -9.88 -35.69
C CYS A 133 -8.84 -9.19 -36.12
N LEU A 134 -7.81 -9.99 -36.46
CA LEU A 134 -6.53 -9.48 -36.96
C LEU A 134 -6.50 -9.39 -38.48
N SER A 135 -7.07 -10.38 -39.15
CA SER A 135 -7.16 -10.43 -40.60
C SER A 135 -8.39 -11.25 -41.02
N VAL A 136 -9.03 -10.81 -42.10
CA VAL A 136 -10.10 -11.50 -42.78
C VAL A 136 -9.80 -11.52 -44.28
N GLU A 137 -9.79 -12.71 -44.86
CA GLU A 137 -9.58 -12.94 -46.28
C GLU A 137 -10.80 -13.67 -46.83
N ALA A 138 -11.32 -13.23 -47.98
CA ALA A 138 -12.35 -13.94 -48.73
C ALA A 138 -11.80 -14.26 -50.12
N ILE A 139 -11.89 -15.53 -50.51
CA ILE A 139 -11.44 -16.03 -51.81
C ILE A 139 -12.68 -16.34 -52.65
N GLU A 140 -12.75 -15.69 -53.81
CA GLU A 140 -13.84 -15.85 -54.77
C GLU A 140 -13.39 -16.80 -55.88
N ARG A 141 -14.02 -17.97 -55.95
CA ARG A 141 -13.71 -19.04 -56.91
C ARG A 141 -14.78 -19.09 -57.99
N LEU A 142 -14.46 -18.63 -59.19
CA LEU A 142 -15.40 -18.61 -60.34
C LEU A 142 -15.94 -19.99 -60.72
N ASP A 143 -15.21 -21.07 -60.40
CA ASP A 143 -15.55 -22.46 -60.69
C ASP A 143 -16.54 -23.09 -59.69
N LEU A 144 -16.68 -22.54 -58.48
CA LEU A 144 -17.50 -23.12 -57.40
C LEU A 144 -18.91 -22.53 -57.30
N GLY A 145 -19.25 -21.53 -58.13
CA GLY A 145 -20.55 -20.85 -58.07
C GLY A 145 -20.63 -19.86 -56.89
N PRO A 146 -21.80 -19.68 -56.25
CA PRO A 146 -22.00 -18.67 -55.21
C PRO A 146 -21.47 -19.13 -53.84
N VAL A 147 -20.14 -19.27 -53.75
CA VAL A 147 -19.41 -19.66 -52.54
C VAL A 147 -18.21 -18.73 -52.36
N PHE A 148 -18.05 -18.19 -51.15
CA PHE A 148 -16.81 -17.52 -50.75
C PHE A 148 -16.08 -18.38 -49.73
N GLU A 149 -14.83 -18.74 -50.00
CA GLU A 149 -13.97 -19.35 -48.99
C GLU A 149 -13.43 -18.23 -48.10
N ILE A 150 -13.46 -18.41 -46.77
CA ILE A 150 -13.01 -17.40 -45.81
C ILE A 150 -11.84 -17.91 -44.98
N ARG A 151 -10.91 -17.01 -44.66
CA ARG A 151 -9.88 -17.23 -43.65
C ARG A 151 -9.92 -16.09 -42.63
N LEU A 152 -10.16 -16.42 -41.38
CA LEU A 152 -10.18 -15.47 -40.26
C LEU A 152 -9.01 -15.77 -39.32
N THR A 153 -8.21 -14.76 -39.01
CA THR A 153 -7.21 -14.82 -37.94
C THR A 153 -7.75 -14.03 -36.75
N LEU A 154 -8.09 -14.73 -35.67
CA LEU A 154 -8.74 -14.19 -34.49
C LEU A 154 -7.88 -14.39 -33.24
N ILE A 155 -7.94 -13.47 -32.29
CA ILE A 155 -7.18 -13.55 -31.03
C ILE A 155 -8.02 -13.10 -29.84
N VAL A 156 -7.94 -13.84 -28.73
CA VAL A 156 -8.63 -13.46 -27.48
C VAL A 156 -7.92 -12.26 -26.86
N SER A 157 -8.66 -11.20 -26.59
CA SER A 157 -8.18 -10.00 -25.91
C SER A 157 -8.49 -10.05 -24.42
N GLY A 158 -7.54 -9.61 -23.60
CA GLY A 158 -7.72 -9.47 -22.15
C GLY A 158 -8.13 -8.05 -21.77
N PRO A 159 -8.68 -7.85 -20.56
CA PRO A 159 -8.97 -6.51 -20.06
C PRO A 159 -7.69 -5.68 -19.96
N ARG A 160 -7.77 -4.40 -20.35
CA ARG A 160 -6.66 -3.44 -20.18
C ARG A 160 -6.38 -3.25 -18.69
N LYS A 161 -5.21 -3.70 -18.22
CA LYS A 161 -4.72 -3.40 -16.87
C LYS A 161 -3.97 -2.07 -16.92
N PHE A 162 -4.52 -1.04 -16.28
CA PHE A 162 -3.82 0.22 -16.06
C PHE A 162 -2.96 0.13 -14.79
N PRO A 163 -1.83 0.86 -14.72
CA PRO A 163 -1.08 0.99 -13.47
C PRO A 163 -1.97 1.64 -12.42
N THR A 164 -2.14 1.00 -11.26
CA THR A 164 -2.78 1.62 -10.09
C THR A 164 -1.74 2.47 -9.37
N THR A 165 -2.02 3.75 -9.16
CA THR A 165 -1.23 4.63 -8.29
C THR A 165 -1.24 4.07 -6.87
N GLN A 166 -0.11 3.58 -6.40
CA GLN A 166 0.07 3.27 -4.98
C GLN A 166 0.49 4.54 -4.26
N VAL A 167 -0.21 4.87 -3.17
CA VAL A 167 0.17 5.95 -2.25
C VAL A 167 1.33 5.45 -1.42
N SER A 168 2.37 6.27 -1.24
CA SER A 168 3.49 5.94 -0.35
C SER A 168 2.99 5.76 1.08
N THR A 169 3.52 4.79 1.82
CA THR A 169 3.16 4.57 3.25
C THR A 169 3.42 5.81 4.12
N ALA A 170 4.41 6.62 3.74
CA ALA A 170 4.70 7.90 4.38
C ALA A 170 3.58 8.93 4.15
N ASP A 171 3.10 9.04 2.91
CA ASP A 171 2.01 9.96 2.56
C ASP A 171 0.69 9.50 3.18
N ASP A 172 0.44 8.19 3.25
CA ASP A 172 -0.73 7.64 3.94
C ASP A 172 -0.72 7.98 5.44
N SER A 173 0.45 7.87 6.09
CA SER A 173 0.61 8.27 7.50
C SER A 173 0.36 9.78 7.71
N ALA A 174 0.85 10.64 6.80
CA ALA A 174 0.62 12.07 6.85
C ALA A 174 -0.85 12.45 6.62
N ASN A 175 -1.55 11.77 5.70
CA ASN A 175 -2.98 11.98 5.44
C ASN A 175 -3.84 11.56 6.63
N ASN A 176 -3.55 10.41 7.24
CA ASN A 176 -4.25 9.97 8.46
C ASN A 176 -3.96 10.90 9.65
N ALA A 177 -2.76 11.47 9.74
CA ALA A 177 -2.43 12.48 10.74
C ALA A 177 -3.25 13.77 10.57
N ALA A 178 -3.44 14.23 9.34
CA ALA A 178 -4.30 15.39 9.05
C ALA A 178 -5.77 15.11 9.43
N ASN A 179 -6.28 13.91 9.11
CA ASN A 179 -7.63 13.49 9.49
C ASN A 179 -7.81 13.45 11.02
N LEU A 180 -6.83 12.92 11.77
CA LEU A 180 -6.86 12.93 13.24
C LEU A 180 -6.95 14.35 13.81
N LYS A 181 -6.20 15.30 13.25
CA LYS A 181 -6.26 16.72 13.69
C LYS A 181 -7.65 17.29 13.49
N GLU A 182 -8.27 17.03 12.34
CA GLU A 182 -9.63 17.50 12.03
C GLU A 182 -10.69 16.91 12.97
N LYS A 183 -10.67 15.59 13.18
CA LYS A 183 -11.62 14.90 14.07
C LYS A 183 -11.43 15.28 15.53
N GLY A 184 -10.19 15.31 16.00
CA GLY A 184 -9.88 15.73 17.37
C GLY A 184 -10.32 17.17 17.65
N LEU A 185 -10.24 18.05 16.65
CA LEU A 185 -10.71 19.43 16.79
C LEU A 185 -12.23 19.56 16.85
N LEU A 186 -12.94 18.73 16.09
CA LEU A 186 -14.40 18.69 16.10
C LEU A 186 -14.93 18.21 17.47
N ASP A 187 -14.35 17.14 18.01
CA ASP A 187 -14.71 16.61 19.33
C ASP A 187 -14.39 17.61 20.44
N TYR A 188 -13.20 18.24 20.38
CA TYR A 188 -12.85 19.33 21.30
C TYR A 188 -13.89 20.46 21.28
N ALA A 189 -14.27 20.95 20.09
CA ALA A 189 -15.23 22.03 19.95
C ALA A 189 -16.62 21.65 20.50
N LYS A 190 -17.03 20.40 20.35
CA LYS A 190 -18.28 19.85 20.87
C LYS A 190 -18.26 19.79 22.41
N ASP A 191 -17.18 19.28 23.00
CA ASP A 191 -17.09 19.06 24.45
C ASP A 191 -17.06 20.37 25.25
N ILE A 192 -16.35 21.38 24.76
CA ILE A 192 -16.19 22.64 25.49
C ILE A 192 -17.38 23.61 25.32
N ALA A 193 -18.29 23.37 24.36
CA ALA A 193 -19.31 24.33 23.93
C ALA A 193 -20.30 24.74 25.04
N ALA A 194 -20.60 23.83 25.97
CA ALA A 194 -21.44 24.14 27.12
C ALA A 194 -20.64 24.83 28.24
N ASP A 195 -19.44 24.35 28.52
CA ASP A 195 -18.67 24.73 29.70
C ASP A 195 -18.02 26.11 29.61
N ILE A 196 -17.60 26.55 28.42
CA ILE A 196 -17.01 27.88 28.22
C ILE A 196 -18.01 29.00 28.55
N ARG A 197 -19.32 28.74 28.44
CA ARG A 197 -20.37 29.71 28.79
C ARG A 197 -20.48 29.97 30.29
N ASN A 198 -19.89 29.11 31.13
CA ASN A 198 -19.96 29.23 32.59
C ASN A 198 -18.99 30.28 33.17
N GLY A 199 -18.18 30.93 32.33
CA GLY A 199 -17.48 32.18 32.66
C GLY A 199 -15.97 32.15 32.44
N ALA A 200 -15.32 33.28 32.71
CA ALA A 200 -13.91 33.52 32.41
C ALA A 200 -12.95 32.55 33.13
N ALA A 201 -13.32 32.04 34.32
CA ALA A 201 -12.48 31.10 35.07
C ALA A 201 -12.27 29.76 34.33
N VAL A 202 -13.28 29.29 33.58
CA VAL A 202 -13.20 28.05 32.78
C VAL A 202 -12.24 28.25 31.60
N VAL A 203 -12.34 29.39 30.90
CA VAL A 203 -11.43 29.74 29.81
C VAL A 203 -9.99 29.88 30.30
N GLN A 204 -9.78 30.51 31.46
CA GLN A 204 -8.45 30.61 32.07
C GLN A 204 -7.86 29.23 32.41
N LYS A 205 -8.70 28.23 32.71
CA LYS A 205 -8.22 26.86 32.92
C LYS A 205 -7.68 26.23 31.62
N ALA A 206 -8.35 26.46 30.48
CA ALA A 206 -7.82 26.05 29.17
C ALA A 206 -6.43 26.68 28.91
N VAL A 207 -6.32 28.00 29.09
CA VAL A 207 -5.05 28.74 28.95
C VAL A 207 -3.98 28.17 29.87
N SER A 208 -4.29 27.93 31.15
CA SER A 208 -3.32 27.35 32.11
C SER A 208 -2.83 25.97 31.68
N THR A 209 -3.72 25.16 31.10
CA THR A 209 -3.40 23.81 30.61
C THR A 209 -2.47 23.87 29.40
N VAL A 210 -2.71 24.83 28.49
CA VAL A 210 -1.83 25.11 27.35
C VAL A 210 -0.47 25.64 27.80
N VAL A 211 -0.43 26.49 28.83
CA VAL A 211 0.82 27.02 29.40
C VAL A 211 1.65 25.90 30.04
N SER A 212 1.04 25.02 30.81
CA SER A 212 1.71 23.86 31.40
C SER A 212 2.29 22.93 30.32
N TRP A 213 1.55 22.68 29.25
CA TRP A 213 2.04 21.87 28.13
C TRP A 213 3.16 22.57 27.34
N TYR A 214 3.03 23.89 27.12
CA TYR A 214 4.09 24.72 26.53
C TYR A 214 5.39 24.63 27.34
N GLN A 215 5.32 24.69 28.67
CA GLN A 215 6.47 24.56 29.55
C GLN A 215 7.18 23.21 29.41
N LEU A 216 6.42 22.12 29.20
CA LEU A 216 6.98 20.80 28.90
C LEU A 216 7.80 20.85 27.60
N GLY A 217 7.23 21.41 26.53
CA GLY A 217 7.92 21.56 25.25
C GLY A 217 9.18 22.43 25.32
N VAL A 218 9.11 23.59 25.98
CA VAL A 218 10.27 24.49 26.13
C VAL A 218 11.36 23.89 27.01
N THR A 219 11.01 23.16 28.07
CA THR A 219 11.99 22.45 28.90
C THR A 219 12.71 21.39 28.09
N ALA A 220 11.97 20.62 27.28
CA ALA A 220 12.54 19.61 26.39
C ALA A 220 13.45 20.24 25.32
N VAL A 221 13.12 21.44 24.86
CA VAL A 221 13.89 22.18 23.84
C VAL A 221 15.16 22.85 24.39
N ASN A 222 15.20 23.15 25.69
CA ASN A 222 16.34 23.76 26.37
C ASN A 222 17.32 22.75 26.98
N ASP A 223 17.15 21.44 26.74
CA ASP A 223 18.05 20.41 27.26
C ASP A 223 19.50 20.61 26.76
N VAL A 224 20.47 20.56 27.68
CA VAL A 224 21.90 20.69 27.43
C VAL A 224 22.39 19.66 26.41
N LYS A 225 21.80 18.46 26.38
CA LYS A 225 22.13 17.43 25.39
C LYS A 225 21.96 17.91 23.95
N ARG A 226 21.07 18.87 23.70
CA ARG A 226 20.85 19.46 22.37
C ARG A 226 21.98 20.37 21.92
N VAL A 227 22.70 21.04 22.82
CA VAL A 227 23.84 21.89 22.44
C VAL A 227 24.99 21.05 21.91
N ILE A 228 25.23 19.90 22.55
CA ILE A 228 26.24 18.92 22.13
C ILE A 228 25.80 18.24 20.82
N GLY A 229 24.52 17.87 20.73
CA GLY A 229 23.94 17.27 19.51
C GLY A 229 23.86 18.22 18.31
N ALA A 230 23.76 19.54 18.53
CA ALA A 230 23.63 20.51 17.44
C ALA A 230 24.87 20.55 16.54
N VAL A 231 26.06 20.29 17.10
CA VAL A 231 27.32 20.24 16.35
C VAL A 231 27.58 18.84 15.77
N SER A 232 26.73 17.85 16.09
CA SER A 232 26.96 16.45 15.71
C SER A 232 26.80 16.14 14.22
N THR A 233 26.17 17.04 13.47
CA THR A 233 26.00 16.93 12.01
C THR A 233 27.15 17.54 11.23
N LEU A 234 28.15 18.13 11.91
CA LEU A 234 29.31 18.75 11.28
C LEU A 234 30.11 17.74 10.46
N SER A 235 30.44 18.09 9.22
CA SER A 235 31.23 17.25 8.34
C SER A 235 32.68 17.14 8.85
N GLY A 236 33.16 15.92 9.13
CA GLY A 236 34.54 15.65 9.54
C GLY A 236 34.72 14.26 10.13
N ASN A 237 35.97 13.85 10.38
CA ASN A 237 36.26 12.56 11.03
C ASN A 237 36.27 12.69 12.55
N PHE A 238 35.09 12.90 13.11
CA PHE A 238 34.93 13.05 14.56
C PHE A 238 34.60 11.74 15.29
N GLY A 239 34.56 10.63 14.53
CA GLY A 239 34.53 9.24 15.01
C GLY A 239 33.51 8.98 16.13
N ARG A 240 33.96 9.15 17.38
CA ARG A 240 33.25 8.86 18.63
C ARG A 240 32.48 10.05 19.23
N LEU A 241 32.88 11.28 18.91
CA LEU A 241 32.38 12.48 19.61
C LEU A 241 31.15 13.10 18.94
N PHE A 242 30.91 12.81 17.66
CA PHE A 242 29.77 13.29 16.90
C PHE A 242 29.15 12.13 16.12
N GLY A 243 28.13 11.54 16.73
CA GLY A 243 27.29 10.48 16.18
C GLY A 243 25.88 10.66 16.73
N GLY A 244 25.22 11.76 16.34
CA GLY A 244 23.82 12.00 16.64
C GLY A 244 22.94 10.98 15.91
N GLY A 245 22.53 9.94 16.63
CA GLY A 245 21.14 9.51 16.72
C GLY A 245 20.40 8.88 15.53
N ASN A 246 20.93 8.78 14.30
CA ASN A 246 20.17 8.12 13.22
C ASN A 246 21.01 7.56 12.04
N SER A 247 22.08 6.81 12.33
CA SER A 247 22.82 6.05 11.31
C SER A 247 22.13 4.72 11.00
N GLY A 248 21.01 4.81 10.30
CA GLY A 248 20.39 3.67 9.63
C GLY A 248 21.32 2.98 8.62
N TYR A 249 20.86 1.85 8.07
CA TYR A 249 21.57 1.09 7.03
C TYR A 249 21.95 1.93 5.80
N SER A 250 21.19 2.99 5.49
CA SER A 250 21.59 3.99 4.51
C SER A 250 22.55 4.99 5.17
N ALA A 251 23.76 5.13 4.63
CA ALA A 251 24.86 5.99 5.08
C ALA A 251 24.56 7.51 5.02
N SER A 252 23.38 7.93 5.43
CA SER A 252 22.79 9.25 5.19
C SER A 252 22.24 9.83 6.48
N ASN A 253 23.09 10.00 7.49
CA ASN A 253 22.88 11.19 8.32
C ASN A 253 22.92 12.38 7.35
N ALA A 254 21.94 13.27 7.43
CA ALA A 254 22.03 14.56 6.77
C ALA A 254 23.26 15.28 7.36
N LYS A 255 24.41 15.08 6.74
CA LYS A 255 25.63 15.80 7.09
C LYS A 255 25.40 17.22 6.66
N ALA A 256 25.68 18.15 7.56
CA ALA A 256 25.70 19.55 7.21
C ALA A 256 26.71 19.75 6.07
N LEU A 257 26.45 20.73 5.20
CA LEU A 257 27.31 20.99 4.04
C LEU A 257 28.77 21.17 4.50
N PRO A 258 29.77 20.75 3.70
CA PRO A 258 31.18 20.84 4.10
C PRO A 258 31.65 22.24 4.53
N SER A 259 30.92 23.29 4.16
CA SER A 259 31.18 24.68 4.50
C SER A 259 30.51 25.16 5.81
N THR A 260 29.61 24.39 6.41
CA THR A 260 28.94 24.79 7.66
C THR A 260 29.90 24.73 8.82
N THR A 261 29.85 25.74 9.68
CA THR A 261 30.65 25.82 10.90
C THR A 261 29.83 25.42 12.12
N ALA A 262 30.50 25.14 13.23
CA ALA A 262 29.83 24.93 14.52
C ALA A 262 29.01 26.16 14.95
N ALA A 263 29.45 27.38 14.59
CA ALA A 263 28.72 28.61 14.88
C ALA A 263 27.39 28.68 14.10
N ASP A 264 27.38 28.23 12.84
CA ASP A 264 26.16 28.18 12.02
C ASP A 264 25.14 27.19 12.59
N LEU A 265 25.60 26.01 13.03
CA LEU A 265 24.75 25.00 13.64
C LEU A 265 24.18 25.44 15.01
N LEU A 266 24.99 26.12 15.82
CA LEU A 266 24.54 26.71 17.07
C LEU A 266 23.54 27.86 16.84
N ALA A 267 23.75 28.67 15.80
CA ALA A 267 22.81 29.72 15.38
C ALA A 267 21.48 29.12 14.90
N ALA A 268 21.52 28.04 14.10
CA ALA A 268 20.33 27.31 13.68
C ALA A 268 19.57 26.71 14.86
N SER A 269 20.28 26.09 15.82
CA SER A 269 19.67 25.59 17.05
C SER A 269 19.02 26.73 17.86
N ALA A 270 19.68 27.88 18.01
CA ALA A 270 19.13 29.05 18.68
C ALA A 270 17.88 29.60 17.97
N ALA A 271 17.89 29.65 16.63
CA ALA A 271 16.73 30.04 15.83
C ALA A 271 15.56 29.06 16.01
N GLY A 272 15.82 27.75 16.06
CA GLY A 272 14.82 26.74 16.35
C GLY A 272 14.17 26.93 17.72
N ARG A 273 14.95 27.23 18.76
CA ARG A 273 14.40 27.54 20.10
C ARG A 273 13.54 28.81 20.09
N ALA A 274 13.99 29.85 19.39
CA ALA A 274 13.22 31.08 19.24
C ALA A 274 11.89 30.85 18.49
N ALA A 275 11.88 29.98 17.47
CA ALA A 275 10.68 29.60 16.76
C ALA A 275 9.67 28.85 17.65
N VAL A 276 10.13 27.94 18.51
CA VAL A 276 9.27 27.25 19.51
C VAL A 276 8.64 28.25 20.48
N VAL A 277 9.43 29.21 21.00
CA VAL A 277 8.92 30.25 21.91
C VAL A 277 7.89 31.14 21.21
N SER A 278 8.16 31.53 19.96
CA SER A 278 7.23 32.32 19.14
C SER A 278 5.92 31.59 18.88
N ALA A 279 5.99 30.33 18.41
CA ALA A 279 4.81 29.50 18.17
C ALA A 279 4.01 29.25 19.46
N GLY A 280 4.70 29.06 20.59
CA GLY A 280 4.08 28.89 21.90
C GLY A 280 3.35 30.14 22.39
N ALA A 281 3.85 31.34 22.08
CA ALA A 281 3.16 32.60 22.38
C ALA A 281 1.87 32.75 21.56
N VAL A 282 1.91 32.38 20.27
CA VAL A 282 0.72 32.36 19.40
C VAL A 282 -0.32 31.36 19.90
N MET A 283 0.12 30.16 20.29
CA MET A 283 -0.75 29.13 20.86
C MET A 283 -1.41 29.58 22.18
N GLN A 284 -0.65 30.21 23.09
CA GLN A 284 -1.20 30.76 24.33
C GLN A 284 -2.21 31.88 24.08
N ALA A 285 -1.98 32.73 23.09
CA ALA A 285 -2.93 33.75 22.68
C ALA A 285 -4.21 33.15 22.09
N ALA A 286 -4.09 32.12 21.24
CA ALA A 286 -5.23 31.42 20.67
C ALA A 286 -6.07 30.68 21.74
N ALA A 287 -5.43 30.12 22.76
CA ALA A 287 -6.09 29.47 23.89
C ALA A 287 -7.01 30.41 24.70
N ALA A 288 -6.80 31.73 24.62
CA ALA A 288 -7.66 32.71 25.27
C ALA A 288 -9.04 32.85 24.59
N ASN A 289 -9.17 32.38 23.35
CA ASN A 289 -10.44 32.31 22.63
C ASN A 289 -10.72 30.88 22.13
N PRO A 290 -11.02 29.93 23.04
CA PRO A 290 -11.21 28.52 22.69
C PRO A 290 -12.42 28.26 21.78
N SER A 291 -13.32 29.24 21.62
CA SER A 291 -14.46 29.16 20.70
C SER A 291 -14.02 29.20 19.23
N ASP A 292 -12.86 29.79 18.94
CA ASP A 292 -12.23 29.72 17.61
C ASP A 292 -11.28 28.52 17.56
N SER A 293 -11.89 27.33 17.51
CA SER A 293 -11.16 26.06 17.50
C SER A 293 -10.22 25.95 16.30
N ALA A 294 -10.58 26.48 15.13
CA ALA A 294 -9.73 26.44 13.93
C ALA A 294 -8.40 27.17 14.14
N THR A 295 -8.44 28.41 14.65
CA THR A 295 -7.22 29.18 14.95
C THR A 295 -6.41 28.50 16.06
N PHE A 296 -7.08 27.97 17.09
CA PHE A 296 -6.41 27.25 18.17
C PHE A 296 -5.70 25.98 17.67
N GLY A 297 -6.38 25.14 16.88
CA GLY A 297 -5.80 23.95 16.27
C GLY A 297 -4.61 24.26 15.37
N SER A 298 -4.69 25.30 14.54
CA SER A 298 -3.55 25.73 13.70
C SER A 298 -2.35 26.20 14.54
N ALA A 299 -2.60 26.86 15.67
CA ALA A 299 -1.53 27.32 16.56
C ALA A 299 -0.85 26.16 17.32
N ILE A 300 -1.63 25.15 17.74
CA ILE A 300 -1.10 23.91 18.31
C ILE A 300 -0.23 23.20 17.27
N ASP A 301 -0.72 23.03 16.04
CA ASP A 301 0.02 22.36 14.98
C ASP A 301 1.36 23.04 14.69
N ALA A 302 1.35 24.37 14.56
CA ALA A 302 2.56 25.16 14.38
C ALA A 302 3.55 25.00 15.54
N PHE A 303 3.07 24.90 16.78
CA PHE A 303 3.93 24.67 17.94
C PHE A 303 4.58 23.28 17.92
N VAL A 304 3.82 22.20 17.71
CA VAL A 304 4.40 20.84 17.68
C VAL A 304 5.34 20.67 16.49
N ALA A 305 4.97 21.22 15.32
CA ALA A 305 5.84 21.24 14.15
C ALA A 305 7.14 22.01 14.43
N ALA A 306 7.08 23.15 15.13
CA ALA A 306 8.27 23.89 15.54
C ALA A 306 9.13 23.10 16.54
N VAL A 307 8.52 22.38 17.50
CA VAL A 307 9.25 21.52 18.44
C VAL A 307 9.97 20.39 17.68
N ALA A 308 9.29 19.69 16.78
CA ALA A 308 9.86 18.65 15.95
C ALA A 308 10.99 19.19 15.04
N ALA A 309 10.77 20.31 14.35
CA ALA A 309 11.75 20.94 13.47
C ALA A 309 12.97 21.50 14.22
N SER A 310 12.83 21.78 15.52
CA SER A 310 13.96 22.21 16.33
C SER A 310 14.94 21.08 16.63
N ALA A 311 14.52 19.82 16.50
CA ALA A 311 15.36 18.66 16.81
C ALA A 311 16.62 18.60 15.94
N ASN A 312 17.69 18.04 16.50
CA ASN A 312 18.97 17.92 15.79
C ASN A 312 18.99 16.73 14.82
N ASP A 313 18.23 15.69 15.14
CA ASP A 313 18.07 14.48 14.33
C ASP A 313 16.63 13.94 14.47
N PRO A 314 16.19 13.04 13.56
CA PRO A 314 14.85 12.48 13.61
C PRO A 314 14.53 11.70 14.90
N ALA A 315 15.52 11.06 15.53
CA ALA A 315 15.31 10.30 16.76
C ALA A 315 15.03 11.23 17.96
N ASP A 316 15.72 12.37 18.04
CA ASP A 316 15.45 13.42 19.00
C ASP A 316 14.08 14.06 18.73
N ALA A 317 13.69 14.23 17.47
CA ALA A 317 12.34 14.70 17.13
C ALA A 317 11.26 13.76 17.68
N VAL A 318 11.40 12.45 17.45
CA VAL A 318 10.51 11.41 18.01
C VAL A 318 10.50 11.47 19.54
N ARG A 319 11.67 11.59 20.19
CA ARG A 319 11.76 11.69 21.66
C ARG A 319 11.06 12.93 22.21
N LEU A 320 11.27 14.10 21.58
CA LEU A 320 10.66 15.37 21.99
C LEU A 320 9.14 15.33 21.85
N VAL A 321 8.64 14.85 20.70
CA VAL A 321 7.20 14.78 20.43
C VAL A 321 6.53 13.72 21.30
N SER A 322 7.13 12.55 21.51
CA SER A 322 6.63 11.54 22.44
C SER A 322 6.51 12.07 23.87
N GLY A 323 7.43 12.94 24.30
CA GLY A 323 7.32 13.63 25.59
C GLY A 323 6.09 14.55 25.69
N LEU A 324 5.71 15.22 24.60
CA LEU A 324 4.50 16.05 24.54
C LEU A 324 3.21 15.21 24.57
N VAL A 325 3.23 14.02 24.00
CA VAL A 325 2.09 13.09 24.01
C VAL A 325 1.80 12.58 25.42
N GLN A 326 2.83 12.38 26.25
CA GLN A 326 2.66 11.87 27.63
C GLN A 326 2.09 12.90 28.63
N TYR A 327 1.65 14.07 28.14
CA TYR A 327 1.11 15.11 29.00
C TYR A 327 -0.20 14.71 29.67
N SER A 328 -0.18 14.70 31.01
CA SER A 328 -1.35 14.55 31.85
C SER A 328 -1.41 15.72 32.83
N PRO A 329 -2.49 16.53 32.80
CA PRO A 329 -2.61 17.67 33.70
C PRO A 329 -3.13 17.24 35.09
N GLU A 330 -2.80 18.01 36.13
CA GLU A 330 -3.29 17.73 37.49
C GLU A 330 -4.81 17.98 37.62
N ASP A 331 -5.48 17.14 38.41
CA ASP A 331 -6.92 17.19 38.64
C ASP A 331 -7.37 18.55 39.22
N VAL A 332 -8.51 19.05 38.75
CA VAL A 332 -9.16 20.24 39.32
C VAL A 332 -9.89 19.87 40.60
N VAL A 333 -9.39 20.37 41.74
CA VAL A 333 -9.98 20.11 43.07
C VAL A 333 -10.94 21.24 43.51
N VAL A 334 -11.43 22.06 42.57
CA VAL A 334 -12.37 23.14 42.89
C VAL A 334 -13.79 22.57 43.02
N PRO A 335 -14.48 22.75 44.17
CA PRO A 335 -15.84 22.23 44.32
C PRO A 335 -16.89 23.09 43.59
N GLY A 336 -18.00 22.46 43.17
CA GLY A 336 -19.15 23.11 42.55
C GLY A 336 -19.16 23.08 41.01
N GLN A 337 -20.19 23.66 40.40
CA GLN A 337 -20.42 23.60 38.95
C GLN A 337 -19.25 24.20 38.14
N ILE A 338 -18.67 25.31 38.60
CA ILE A 338 -17.54 25.96 37.91
C ILE A 338 -16.31 25.04 37.93
N GLY A 339 -16.07 24.33 39.04
CA GLY A 339 -14.97 23.38 39.14
C GLY A 339 -15.13 22.17 38.21
N ALA A 340 -16.36 21.65 38.09
CA ALA A 340 -16.67 20.59 37.13
C ALA A 340 -16.42 21.04 35.68
N SER A 341 -16.88 22.24 35.30
CA SER A 341 -16.62 22.80 33.96
C SER A 341 -15.13 23.08 33.71
N MET A 342 -14.38 23.51 34.72
CA MET A 342 -12.92 23.64 34.63
C MET A 342 -12.24 22.29 34.37
N GLY A 343 -12.70 21.23 35.04
CA GLY A 343 -12.21 19.86 34.81
C GLY A 343 -12.52 19.37 33.39
N ALA A 344 -13.76 19.51 32.93
CA ALA A 344 -14.17 19.11 31.58
C ALA A 344 -13.33 19.80 30.49
N VAL A 345 -13.19 21.14 30.58
CA VAL A 345 -12.40 21.91 29.61
C VAL A 345 -10.91 21.56 29.69
N GLN A 346 -10.36 21.29 30.88
CA GLN A 346 -8.97 20.85 31.02
C GLN A 346 -8.74 19.50 30.35
N ILE A 347 -9.63 18.52 30.57
CA ILE A 347 -9.53 17.18 29.98
C ILE A 347 -9.62 17.26 28.45
N ALA A 348 -10.63 17.97 27.93
CA ALA A 348 -10.81 18.16 26.49
C ALA A 348 -9.61 18.88 25.85
N THR A 349 -9.08 19.93 26.51
CA THR A 349 -7.89 20.66 26.03
C THR A 349 -6.66 19.75 26.03
N ALA A 350 -6.44 18.96 27.09
CA ALA A 350 -5.31 18.05 27.16
C ALA A 350 -5.39 16.93 26.10
N ALA A 351 -6.59 16.37 25.86
CA ALA A 351 -6.82 15.40 24.80
C ALA A 351 -6.50 15.99 23.41
N LEU A 352 -6.97 17.21 23.11
CA LEU A 352 -6.63 17.89 21.86
C LEU A 352 -5.12 18.04 21.67
N LEU A 353 -4.41 18.52 22.70
CA LEU A 353 -2.96 18.72 22.64
C LEU A 353 -2.21 17.40 22.39
N ARG A 354 -2.61 16.30 23.06
CA ARG A 354 -2.04 14.96 22.84
C ARG A 354 -2.33 14.44 21.44
N ARG A 355 -3.55 14.59 20.93
CA ARG A 355 -3.95 14.15 19.57
C ARG A 355 -3.15 14.87 18.48
N TYR A 356 -2.92 16.18 18.63
CA TYR A 356 -2.04 16.93 17.72
C TYR A 356 -0.58 16.49 17.83
N ALA A 357 -0.10 16.19 19.04
CA ALA A 357 1.24 15.64 19.23
C ALA A 357 1.41 14.26 18.58
N LEU A 358 0.42 13.37 18.70
CA LEU A 358 0.38 12.06 18.02
C LEU A 358 0.35 12.20 16.51
N ALA A 359 -0.45 13.14 15.98
CA ALA A 359 -0.48 13.41 14.55
C ALA A 359 0.90 13.87 14.04
N GLN A 360 1.59 14.74 14.78
CA GLN A 360 2.96 15.12 14.44
C GLN A 360 3.95 13.96 14.62
N LEU A 361 3.74 13.09 15.62
CA LEU A 361 4.59 11.92 15.86
C LEU A 361 4.61 11.02 14.62
N ALA A 362 3.45 10.74 14.02
CA ALA A 362 3.36 9.98 12.76
C ALA A 362 4.22 10.59 11.64
N VAL A 363 4.16 11.92 11.47
CA VAL A 363 4.98 12.63 10.48
C VAL A 363 6.47 12.52 10.81
N THR A 364 6.86 12.67 12.07
CA THR A 364 8.28 12.55 12.47
C THR A 364 8.82 11.13 12.31
N LEU A 365 8.00 10.10 12.59
CA LEU A 365 8.36 8.71 12.41
C LEU A 365 8.61 8.36 10.94
N SER A 366 7.90 8.99 10.00
CA SER A 366 8.16 8.81 8.56
C SER A 366 9.54 9.30 8.10
N GLY A 367 10.18 10.19 8.89
CA GLY A 367 11.54 10.66 8.67
C GLY A 367 12.60 9.93 9.51
N TYR A 368 12.19 9.03 10.41
CA TYR A 368 13.08 8.25 11.25
C TYR A 368 13.65 7.05 10.47
N GLN A 369 14.93 6.74 10.67
CA GLN A 369 15.61 5.66 9.95
C GLN A 369 16.22 4.67 10.93
N PRO A 370 15.53 3.56 11.25
CA PRO A 370 16.01 2.67 12.29
C PRO A 370 17.38 2.08 11.95
N SER A 371 18.20 1.93 13.00
CA SER A 371 19.58 1.43 12.88
C SER A 371 19.67 -0.10 12.76
N SER A 372 18.68 -0.80 13.32
CA SER A 372 18.56 -2.26 13.33
C SER A 372 17.10 -2.68 13.38
N GLN A 373 16.80 -3.96 13.11
CA GLN A 373 15.44 -4.48 13.31
C GLN A 373 14.95 -4.34 14.76
N GLN A 374 15.84 -4.51 15.75
CA GLN A 374 15.48 -4.40 17.16
C GLN A 374 15.15 -2.96 17.55
N ASP A 375 15.87 -1.99 16.99
CA ASP A 375 15.62 -0.56 17.15
C ASP A 375 14.28 -0.16 16.51
N ALA A 376 14.04 -0.62 15.28
CA ALA A 376 12.76 -0.44 14.60
C ALA A 376 11.59 -0.99 15.44
N ALA A 377 11.74 -2.20 15.97
CA ALA A 377 10.72 -2.84 16.81
C ALA A 377 10.50 -2.09 18.13
N ALA A 378 11.56 -1.58 18.77
CA ALA A 378 11.45 -0.83 20.02
C ALA A 378 10.75 0.52 19.81
N VAL A 379 11.13 1.29 18.79
CA VAL A 379 10.49 2.57 18.46
C VAL A 379 9.04 2.34 18.05
N LEU A 380 8.76 1.31 17.25
CA LEU A 380 7.40 0.94 16.88
C LEU A 380 6.56 0.59 18.11
N SER A 381 7.05 -0.28 19.00
CA SER A 381 6.32 -0.65 20.23
C SER A 381 5.99 0.58 21.07
N ASN A 382 7.00 1.42 21.35
CA ASN A 382 6.81 2.64 22.14
C ASN A 382 5.81 3.61 21.50
N ALA A 383 5.84 3.76 20.16
CA ALA A 383 4.90 4.60 19.45
C ALA A 383 3.47 4.03 19.51
N LEU A 384 3.31 2.72 19.32
CA LEU A 384 2.00 2.05 19.39
C LEU A 384 1.39 2.14 20.79
N ASP A 385 2.17 2.00 21.85
CA ASP A 385 1.70 2.14 23.24
C ASP A 385 1.12 3.55 23.48
N LEU A 386 1.72 4.60 22.89
CA LEU A 386 1.20 5.97 22.96
C LEU A 386 -0.13 6.13 22.21
N TYR A 387 -0.28 5.49 21.04
CA TYR A 387 -1.56 5.49 20.32
C TYR A 387 -2.64 4.72 21.07
N ASP A 388 -2.30 3.54 21.62
CA ASP A 388 -3.24 2.69 22.34
C ASP A 388 -3.78 3.40 23.60
N ALA A 389 -2.91 4.10 24.35
CA ALA A 389 -3.33 4.90 25.50
C ALA A 389 -4.32 6.01 25.13
N GLU A 390 -4.11 6.74 24.01
CA GLU A 390 -5.05 7.78 23.58
C GLU A 390 -6.33 7.21 22.94
N ILE A 391 -6.25 6.03 22.31
CA ILE A 391 -7.43 5.30 21.81
C ILE A 391 -8.36 4.94 22.97
N ASP A 392 -7.83 4.46 24.09
CA ASP A 392 -8.62 4.15 25.28
C ASP A 392 -9.28 5.42 25.84
N ILE A 393 -8.54 6.54 25.93
CA ILE A 393 -9.08 7.83 26.37
C ILE A 393 -10.21 8.32 25.45
N ALA A 394 -10.03 8.23 24.13
CA ALA A 394 -11.07 8.62 23.17
C ALA A 394 -12.31 7.71 23.27
N GLY A 395 -12.11 6.41 23.52
CA GLY A 395 -13.19 5.45 23.74
C GLY A 395 -14.00 5.76 25.00
N ASP A 396 -13.32 6.03 26.13
CA ASP A 396 -13.97 6.39 27.40
C ASP A 396 -14.72 7.72 27.33
N ALA A 397 -14.25 8.65 26.49
CA ALA A 397 -14.90 9.94 26.23
C ALA A 397 -16.12 9.85 25.29
N GLY A 398 -16.26 8.75 24.52
CA GLY A 398 -17.30 8.60 23.51
C GLY A 398 -17.03 9.37 22.20
N ASP A 399 -15.75 9.62 21.90
CA ASP A 399 -15.29 10.30 20.69
C ASP A 399 -15.14 9.32 19.51
N ASP A 400 -16.25 8.80 19.00
CA ASP A 400 -16.26 7.71 18.00
C ASP A 400 -15.45 8.04 16.73
N ASP A 401 -15.57 9.27 16.22
CA ASP A 401 -14.88 9.72 15.01
C ASP A 401 -13.36 9.81 15.22
N THR A 402 -12.93 10.39 16.36
CA THR A 402 -11.51 10.44 16.72
C THR A 402 -10.96 9.06 17.02
N PHE A 403 -11.73 8.18 17.66
CA PHE A 403 -11.35 6.79 17.91
C PHE A 403 -11.04 6.04 16.61
N VAL A 404 -11.88 6.18 15.59
CA VAL A 404 -11.65 5.58 14.26
C VAL A 404 -10.43 6.21 13.58
N ALA A 405 -10.25 7.52 13.69
CA ALA A 405 -9.09 8.22 13.12
C ALA A 405 -7.77 7.77 13.78
N LEU A 406 -7.72 7.64 15.11
CA LEU A 406 -6.55 7.14 15.86
C LEU A 406 -6.19 5.72 15.45
N ARG A 407 -7.18 4.82 15.32
CA ARG A 407 -6.93 3.43 14.88
C ARG A 407 -6.39 3.37 13.45
N SER A 408 -6.88 4.24 12.57
CA SER A 408 -6.42 4.33 11.19
C SER A 408 -4.98 4.85 11.13
N LEU A 409 -4.66 5.89 11.89
CA LEU A 409 -3.30 6.42 12.01
C LEU A 409 -2.32 5.40 12.60
N ARG A 410 -2.71 4.70 13.67
CA ARG A 410 -1.93 3.62 14.27
C ARG A 410 -1.58 2.54 13.25
N ARG A 411 -2.55 2.14 12.41
CA ARG A 411 -2.32 1.16 11.34
C ARG A 411 -1.35 1.68 10.28
N ALA A 412 -1.49 2.94 9.86
CA ALA A 412 -0.61 3.56 8.86
C ALA A 412 0.84 3.62 9.36
N VAL A 413 1.05 4.06 10.61
CA VAL A 413 2.38 4.10 11.26
C VAL A 413 2.99 2.70 11.39
N TYR A 414 2.18 1.69 11.76
CA TYR A 414 2.64 0.31 11.80
C TYR A 414 3.09 -0.18 10.43
N ALA A 415 2.33 0.10 9.37
CA ALA A 415 2.67 -0.31 8.01
C ALA A 415 3.98 0.35 7.54
N ASP A 416 4.14 1.67 7.73
CA ASP A 416 5.34 2.40 7.31
C ASP A 416 6.61 1.92 8.02
N LEU A 417 6.57 1.79 9.35
CA LEU A 417 7.74 1.33 10.12
C LEU A 417 8.05 -0.15 9.90
N THR A 418 7.05 -0.99 9.65
CA THR A 418 7.27 -2.42 9.35
C THR A 418 7.91 -2.60 7.99
N GLU A 419 7.45 -1.88 6.96
CA GLU A 419 8.06 -1.91 5.62
C GLU A 419 9.52 -1.47 5.67
N ARG A 420 9.81 -0.37 6.38
CA ARG A 420 11.19 0.13 6.53
C ARG A 420 12.06 -0.75 7.43
N GLY A 421 11.45 -1.45 8.39
CA GLY A 421 12.13 -2.35 9.30
C GLY A 421 12.48 -3.71 8.66
N ALA A 422 11.72 -4.15 7.65
CA ALA A 422 11.83 -5.48 7.06
C ALA A 422 13.22 -5.74 6.43
N ASP A 423 13.81 -4.73 5.79
CA ASP A 423 15.08 -4.84 5.07
C ASP A 423 16.31 -4.54 5.97
N LEU A 424 16.11 -4.23 7.25
CA LEU A 424 17.22 -3.91 8.15
C LEU A 424 17.93 -5.18 8.64
N ALA A 425 19.23 -5.05 8.93
CA ALA A 425 20.01 -6.12 9.53
C ALA A 425 19.62 -6.34 11.01
N THR A 426 19.66 -7.60 11.45
CA THR A 426 19.45 -8.00 12.85
C THR A 426 20.71 -7.77 13.67
N LEU A 427 20.59 -7.46 14.97
CA LEU A 427 21.75 -7.47 15.88
C LEU A 427 22.15 -8.92 16.22
N SER A 428 23.44 -9.22 16.16
CA SER A 428 24.02 -10.49 16.56
C SER A 428 25.14 -10.30 17.59
N THR A 429 25.26 -11.23 18.52
CA THR A 429 26.32 -11.23 19.53
C THR A 429 27.60 -11.81 18.94
N PHE A 430 28.68 -11.03 18.94
CA PHE A 430 30.01 -11.48 18.53
C PHE A 430 30.91 -11.64 19.75
N SER A 431 31.72 -12.69 19.77
CA SER A 431 32.73 -12.94 20.80
C SER A 431 34.08 -13.29 20.20
N PHE A 432 35.14 -12.68 20.72
CA PHE A 432 36.53 -12.87 20.29
C PHE A 432 37.42 -13.27 21.47
N ASN A 433 38.50 -14.00 21.18
CA ASN A 433 39.41 -14.52 22.20
C ASN A 433 40.34 -13.46 22.84
N ALA A 434 40.37 -12.25 22.30
CA ALA A 434 41.20 -11.15 22.78
C ALA A 434 40.58 -9.79 22.40
N SER A 435 40.98 -8.73 23.11
CA SER A 435 40.65 -7.36 22.73
C SER A 435 41.36 -7.02 21.41
N LEU A 436 40.61 -6.55 20.43
CA LEU A 436 41.10 -6.21 19.10
C LEU A 436 40.76 -4.75 18.78
N PRO A 437 41.55 -4.08 17.93
CA PRO A 437 41.20 -2.76 17.43
C PRO A 437 39.93 -2.77 16.59
N SER A 438 39.14 -1.69 16.66
CA SER A 438 37.88 -1.49 15.94
C SER A 438 38.00 -1.73 14.43
N LEU A 439 39.08 -1.26 13.79
CA LEU A 439 39.35 -1.47 12.36
C LEU A 439 39.55 -2.94 12.01
N VAL A 440 40.23 -3.70 12.88
CA VAL A 440 40.43 -5.15 12.70
C VAL A 440 39.11 -5.90 12.89
N LEU A 441 38.30 -5.47 13.85
CA LEU A 441 36.97 -6.03 14.06
C LEU A 441 36.02 -5.72 12.89
N ALA A 442 36.03 -4.50 12.36
CA ALA A 442 35.24 -4.13 11.19
C ALA A 442 35.60 -4.97 9.97
N GLN A 443 36.91 -5.18 9.73
CA GLN A 443 37.35 -6.08 8.67
C GLN A 443 36.93 -7.53 8.91
N ARG A 444 36.95 -8.04 10.14
CA ARG A 444 36.59 -9.43 10.44
C ARG A 444 35.08 -9.71 10.42
N VAL A 445 34.28 -8.76 10.88
CA VAL A 445 32.82 -8.90 10.98
C VAL A 445 32.16 -8.58 9.64
N TYR A 446 32.57 -7.49 8.99
CA TYR A 446 31.90 -6.97 7.80
C TYR A 446 32.67 -7.16 6.49
N ASN A 447 33.95 -7.57 6.54
CA ASN A 447 34.87 -7.53 5.40
C ASN A 447 35.04 -6.12 4.77
N ASP A 448 34.70 -5.07 5.53
CA ASP A 448 34.75 -3.69 5.09
C ASP A 448 35.17 -2.78 6.24
N VAL A 449 36.31 -2.11 6.06
CA VAL A 449 36.88 -1.18 7.05
C VAL A 449 36.09 0.12 7.12
N THR A 450 35.37 0.50 6.06
CA THR A 450 34.60 1.75 6.02
C THR A 450 33.40 1.76 6.97
N ARG A 451 32.98 0.56 7.43
CA ARG A 451 31.93 0.37 8.43
C ARG A 451 32.41 0.48 9.88
N GLU A 452 33.67 0.82 10.11
CA GLU A 452 34.23 0.98 11.46
C GLU A 452 33.51 2.04 12.32
N PRO A 453 33.10 3.22 11.81
CA PRO A 453 32.36 4.19 12.62
C PRO A 453 31.02 3.66 13.12
N GLN A 454 30.34 2.86 12.30
CA GLN A 454 29.09 2.20 12.68
C GLN A 454 29.32 1.17 13.79
N LEU A 455 30.41 0.39 13.69
CA LEU A 455 30.78 -0.58 14.72
C LEU A 455 31.12 0.10 16.05
N LEU A 456 31.85 1.22 16.01
CA LEU A 456 32.17 2.00 17.20
C LEU A 456 30.92 2.52 17.91
N GLN A 457 29.92 2.96 17.15
CA GLN A 457 28.66 3.45 17.70
C GLN A 457 27.86 2.34 18.40
N GLN A 458 27.98 1.09 17.96
CA GLN A 458 27.28 -0.07 18.55
C GLN A 458 28.00 -0.61 19.78
N ILE A 459 29.33 -0.66 19.74
CA ILE A 459 30.15 -1.20 20.82
C ILE A 459 30.33 -0.18 21.96
N ASP A 460 30.38 1.11 21.62
CA ASP A 460 30.75 2.22 22.52
C ASP A 460 31.97 1.91 23.42
N PRO A 461 33.14 1.54 22.85
CA PRO A 461 34.28 1.15 23.65
C PRO A 461 34.97 2.37 24.28
N ILE A 462 35.52 2.19 25.49
CA ILE A 462 36.34 3.20 26.17
C ILE A 462 37.46 3.72 25.23
N HIS A 463 38.09 2.82 24.49
CA HIS A 463 39.12 3.16 23.50
C HIS A 463 38.98 2.32 22.21
N PRO A 464 38.96 2.92 21.00
CA PRO A 464 38.81 2.21 19.72
C PRO A 464 39.86 1.12 19.46
N ALA A 465 41.09 1.28 19.96
CA ALA A 465 42.13 0.26 19.84
C ALA A 465 41.91 -0.98 20.74
N PHE A 466 41.03 -0.87 21.73
CA PHE A 466 40.79 -1.90 22.73
C PHE A 466 39.28 -2.14 22.91
N CYS A 467 38.66 -2.78 21.92
CA CYS A 467 37.26 -3.16 22.01
C CYS A 467 37.06 -4.33 23.00
N PRO A 468 35.89 -4.43 23.64
CA PRO A 468 35.52 -5.56 24.50
C PRO A 468 35.51 -6.87 23.71
N VAL A 469 35.77 -7.97 24.42
CA VAL A 469 35.82 -9.33 23.84
C VAL A 469 34.45 -9.86 23.43
N ALA A 470 33.37 -9.33 23.97
CA ALA A 470 32.00 -9.68 23.60
C ALA A 470 31.19 -8.39 23.42
N PHE A 471 30.44 -8.30 22.32
CA PHE A 471 29.60 -7.15 22.00
C PHE A 471 28.47 -7.53 21.05
N GLN A 472 27.45 -6.68 20.96
CA GLN A 472 26.39 -6.79 19.96
C GLN A 472 26.72 -5.84 18.81
N ALA A 473 26.61 -6.35 17.59
CA ALA A 473 26.75 -5.55 16.38
C ALA A 473 25.80 -6.08 15.30
N LEU A 474 25.58 -5.30 14.24
CA LEU A 474 24.73 -5.75 13.14
C LEU A 474 25.29 -7.04 12.51
N ALA A 475 24.40 -7.95 12.17
CA ALA A 475 24.72 -9.06 11.31
C ALA A 475 25.04 -8.54 9.89
N LYS A 476 25.77 -9.35 9.13
CA LYS A 476 26.19 -9.01 7.77
C LYS A 476 25.01 -8.84 6.83
#